data_AF-A0A3A4WVZ1-F1
#
_entry.id   AF-A0A3A4WVZ1-F1
#
_cell.length_a   1.000
_cell.length_b   1.000
_cell.length_c   1.000
_cell.angle_alpha   90.00
_cell.angle_beta   90.00
_cell.angle_gamma   90.00
#
_symmetry.space_group_name_H-M   'P 1'
#
loop_
_entity.id
_entity.type
_entity.pdbx_description
1 polymer ?
#
loop_
_entity_poly.entity_id
_entity_poly.type
_entity_poly.pdbx_seq_one_letter_code
_entity_poly.pdbx_strand_id
1 'polypeptide(L)'
;MMQLGKLVRLNRILNPKSGKLFIVTVDHPITRGMFPALENMEETLKEIAEGGPDAILMHKGIAQRFFSPYAGKIPLILKASSFSPFHPTYDAWVTRAEEAVSHGADAISMGVILGSERQAEMLENLGALESEASRFGLVLMAHMYPKGERIKESERFSVENLTYCVRAGEELGVDVIKT
;
A
#
# COMPACT_ATOMS: atom_id res chain seq x y z
N MET A 1 -18.03 7.34 -12.22
CA MET A 1 -18.72 6.87 -10.99
C MET A 1 -17.93 5.67 -10.47
N MET A 2 -17.54 5.64 -9.20
CA MET A 2 -16.74 4.54 -8.65
C MET A 2 -17.52 3.21 -8.70
N GLN A 3 -16.85 2.12 -9.05
CA GLN A 3 -17.45 0.78 -9.09
C GLN A 3 -17.96 0.40 -7.69
N LEU A 4 -19.13 -0.25 -7.61
CA LEU A 4 -19.78 -0.61 -6.34
C LEU A 4 -18.85 -1.37 -5.38
N GLY A 5 -18.08 -2.34 -5.88
CA GLY A 5 -17.16 -3.14 -5.06
C GLY A 5 -16.06 -2.29 -4.39
N LYS A 6 -15.48 -1.35 -5.14
CA LYS A 6 -14.50 -0.39 -4.61
C LYS A 6 -15.15 0.52 -3.56
N LEU A 7 -16.33 1.06 -3.84
CA LEU A 7 -17.07 1.92 -2.92
C LEU A 7 -17.38 1.22 -1.59
N VAL A 8 -17.83 -0.04 -1.64
CA VAL A 8 -18.11 -0.84 -0.42
C VAL A 8 -16.86 -0.99 0.43
N ARG A 9 -15.72 -1.33 -0.17
CA ARG A 9 -14.45 -1.52 0.55
C ARG A 9 -13.84 -0.21 1.03
N LEU A 10 -13.94 0.85 0.23
CA LEU A 10 -13.51 2.19 0.61
C LEU A 10 -14.27 2.69 1.85
N ASN A 11 -15.58 2.46 1.91
CA ASN A 11 -16.39 2.81 3.07
C ASN A 11 -16.09 1.98 4.33
N ARG A 12 -15.39 0.85 4.21
CA ARG A 12 -14.90 0.08 5.37
C ARG A 12 -13.61 0.65 5.94
N ILE A 13 -12.73 1.14 5.09
CA ILE A 13 -11.44 1.73 5.51
C ILE A 13 -11.54 3.20 5.89
N LEU A 14 -12.57 3.93 5.43
CA LEU A 14 -12.77 5.33 5.82
C LEU A 14 -13.54 5.42 7.13
N ASN A 15 -13.04 6.25 8.04
CA ASN A 15 -13.73 6.55 9.28
C ASN A 15 -15.07 7.24 8.99
N PRO A 16 -16.24 6.67 9.32
CA PRO A 16 -17.53 7.21 8.89
C PRO A 16 -17.90 8.52 9.60
N LYS A 17 -17.28 8.82 10.75
CA LYS A 17 -17.54 10.05 11.50
C LYS A 17 -16.69 11.21 10.99
N SER A 18 -15.40 10.97 10.74
CA SER A 18 -14.46 12.01 10.37
C SER A 18 -14.21 12.13 8.86
N GLY A 19 -14.55 11.10 8.08
CA GLY A 19 -14.19 10.99 6.66
C GLY A 19 -12.69 10.83 6.42
N LYS A 20 -11.90 10.59 7.47
CA LYS A 20 -10.43 10.43 7.40
C LYS A 20 -10.04 8.96 7.41
N LEU A 21 -8.78 8.72 7.06
CA LEU A 21 -8.15 7.40 6.99
C LEU A 21 -6.89 7.39 7.85
N PHE A 22 -6.87 6.55 8.88
CA PHE A 22 -5.69 6.27 9.69
C PHE A 22 -5.28 4.80 9.54
N ILE A 23 -4.13 4.59 8.89
CA ILE A 23 -3.58 3.26 8.61
C ILE A 23 -2.28 3.09 9.38
N VAL A 24 -2.14 1.95 10.07
CA VAL A 24 -0.85 1.52 10.62
C VAL A 24 -0.21 0.49 9.69
N THR A 25 1.06 0.71 9.33
CA THR A 25 1.80 -0.14 8.39
C THR A 25 2.85 -0.96 9.12
N VAL A 26 2.93 -2.26 8.85
CA VAL A 26 3.91 -3.19 9.46
C VAL A 26 4.67 -4.02 8.40
N ASP A 27 4.78 -3.50 7.19
CA ASP A 27 5.44 -4.09 6.02
C ASP A 27 6.95 -3.81 5.93
N HIS A 28 7.50 -3.05 6.88
CA HIS A 28 8.85 -2.53 6.86
C HIS A 28 10.02 -3.55 6.77
N PRO A 29 9.94 -4.78 7.32
CA PRO A 29 11.14 -5.64 7.42
C PRO A 29 11.87 -5.91 6.10
N ILE A 30 11.16 -6.03 4.97
CA ILE A 30 11.80 -6.22 3.66
C ILE A 30 12.56 -4.95 3.23
N THR A 31 11.97 -3.78 3.48
CA THR A 31 12.49 -2.48 3.04
C THR A 31 13.65 -1.95 3.89
N ARG A 32 13.66 -2.25 5.20
CA ARG A 32 14.53 -1.59 6.18
C ARG A 32 15.22 -2.54 7.15
N GLY A 33 15.00 -3.85 7.02
CA GLY A 33 15.46 -4.83 7.99
C GLY A 33 14.56 -4.94 9.22
N MET A 34 14.93 -5.85 10.11
CA MET A 34 14.16 -6.20 11.29
C MET A 34 14.25 -5.11 12.37
N PHE A 35 13.12 -4.52 12.75
CA PHE A 35 13.02 -3.63 13.92
C PHE A 35 12.65 -4.45 15.16
N PRO A 36 13.17 -4.11 16.36
CA PRO A 36 12.86 -4.85 17.58
C PRO A 36 11.34 -4.99 17.84
N ALA A 37 10.59 -3.90 17.62
CA ALA A 37 9.14 -3.89 17.82
C ALA A 37 8.34 -4.79 16.86
N LEU A 38 8.96 -5.30 15.80
CA LEU A 38 8.31 -6.20 14.83
C LEU A 38 8.78 -7.66 15.01
N GLU A 39 9.69 -7.95 15.95
CA GLU A 39 10.15 -9.31 16.23
C GLU A 39 9.02 -10.15 16.85
N ASN A 40 8.23 -9.52 17.73
CA ASN A 40 7.02 -10.12 18.29
C ASN A 40 5.76 -9.60 17.61
N MET A 41 5.48 -10.12 16.42
CA MET A 41 4.39 -9.60 15.59
C MET A 41 2.99 -9.77 16.20
N GLU A 42 2.80 -10.77 17.06
CA GLU A 42 1.53 -10.98 17.76
C GLU A 42 1.24 -9.85 18.75
N GLU A 43 2.23 -9.48 19.56
CA GLU A 43 2.13 -8.38 20.53
C GLU A 43 1.94 -7.03 19.82
N THR A 44 2.73 -6.74 18.79
CA THR A 44 2.58 -5.49 18.05
C THR A 44 1.19 -5.35 17.42
N LEU A 45 0.66 -6.41 16.79
CA LEU A 45 -0.66 -6.34 16.16
C LEU A 45 -1.76 -6.16 17.21
N LYS A 46 -1.59 -6.73 18.40
CA LYS A 46 -2.50 -6.52 19.52
C LYS A 46 -2.52 -5.05 19.95
N GLU A 47 -1.37 -4.45 20.19
CA GLU A 47 -1.27 -3.03 20.57
C GLU A 47 -1.85 -2.11 19.49
N ILE A 48 -1.53 -2.40 18.21
CA ILE A 48 -2.08 -1.65 17.07
C ILE A 48 -3.61 -1.75 17.06
N ALA A 49 -4.16 -2.95 17.23
CA ALA A 49 -5.61 -3.16 17.25
C ALA A 49 -6.29 -2.43 18.42
N GLU A 50 -5.68 -2.40 19.60
CA GLU A 50 -6.17 -1.66 20.77
C GLU A 50 -6.20 -0.14 20.51
N GLY A 51 -5.30 0.38 19.68
CA GLY A 51 -5.29 1.77 19.21
C GLY A 51 -6.42 2.13 18.24
N GLY A 52 -7.16 1.15 17.71
CA GLY A 52 -8.32 1.36 16.85
C GLY A 52 -8.05 2.08 15.52
N PRO A 53 -7.08 1.64 14.69
CA PRO A 53 -6.87 2.20 13.36
C PRO A 53 -8.04 1.87 12.42
N ASP A 54 -8.19 2.66 11.37
CA ASP A 54 -9.21 2.38 10.36
C ASP A 54 -8.80 1.22 9.42
N ALA A 55 -7.50 0.93 9.29
CA ALA A 55 -7.00 -0.28 8.65
C ALA A 55 -5.55 -0.62 9.07
N ILE A 56 -5.13 -1.86 8.81
CA ILE A 56 -3.73 -2.29 8.95
C ILE A 56 -3.19 -2.74 7.60
N LEU A 57 -1.98 -2.30 7.27
CA LEU A 57 -1.28 -2.65 6.04
C LEU A 57 -0.09 -3.57 6.32
N MET A 58 -0.03 -4.72 5.65
CA MET A 58 1.06 -5.69 5.79
C MET A 58 1.23 -6.59 4.56
N HIS A 59 2.32 -7.37 4.50
CA HIS A 59 2.51 -8.38 3.46
C HIS A 59 1.71 -9.67 3.73
N LYS A 60 1.38 -10.39 2.65
CA LYS A 60 0.55 -11.62 2.67
C LYS A 60 0.99 -12.68 3.68
N GLY A 61 2.31 -12.92 3.80
CA GLY A 61 2.84 -13.90 4.75
C GLY A 61 2.60 -13.53 6.21
N ILE A 62 2.68 -12.24 6.54
CA ILE A 62 2.40 -11.75 7.90
C ILE A 62 0.89 -11.80 8.18
N ALA A 63 0.07 -11.37 7.21
CA ALA A 63 -1.38 -11.44 7.34
C ALA A 63 -1.88 -12.87 7.58
N GLN A 64 -1.42 -13.81 6.75
CA GLN A 64 -1.81 -15.22 6.84
C GLN A 64 -1.50 -15.84 8.20
N ARG A 65 -0.40 -15.42 8.85
CA ARG A 65 0.06 -16.01 10.10
C ARG A 65 -0.57 -15.36 11.35
N PHE A 66 -0.78 -14.05 11.33
CA PHE A 66 -1.07 -13.30 12.55
C PHE A 66 -2.38 -12.50 12.53
N PHE A 67 -3.07 -12.37 11.39
CA PHE A 67 -4.23 -11.49 11.28
C PHE A 67 -5.56 -12.12 11.72
N SER A 68 -5.61 -13.43 11.95
CA SER A 68 -6.85 -14.15 12.27
C SER A 68 -7.65 -13.58 13.46
N PRO A 69 -7.04 -13.02 14.55
CA PRO A 69 -7.82 -12.44 15.65
C PRO A 69 -8.61 -11.18 15.27
N TYR A 70 -8.21 -10.51 14.18
CA TYR A 70 -8.75 -9.23 13.70
C TYR A 70 -9.59 -9.37 12.42
N ALA A 71 -9.68 -10.57 11.86
CA ALA A 71 -10.44 -10.86 10.65
C ALA A 71 -11.89 -10.38 10.79
N GLY A 72 -12.31 -9.50 9.86
CA GLY A 72 -13.65 -8.89 9.86
C GLY A 72 -13.88 -7.81 10.93
N LYS A 73 -12.91 -7.55 11.80
CA LYS A 73 -12.96 -6.49 12.84
C LYS A 73 -12.20 -5.25 12.41
N ILE A 74 -11.04 -5.45 11.78
CA ILE A 74 -10.18 -4.38 11.27
C ILE A 74 -9.98 -4.62 9.77
N PRO A 75 -10.22 -3.60 8.92
CA PRO A 75 -9.93 -3.70 7.50
C PRO A 75 -8.46 -4.02 7.19
N LEU A 76 -8.23 -4.89 6.22
CA LEU A 76 -6.90 -5.33 5.82
C LEU A 76 -6.50 -4.69 4.48
N ILE A 77 -5.29 -4.13 4.45
CA ILE A 77 -4.64 -3.68 3.21
C ILE A 77 -3.43 -4.58 2.95
N LEU A 78 -3.42 -5.29 1.83
CA LEU A 78 -2.27 -6.12 1.48
C LEU A 78 -1.24 -5.35 0.67
N LYS A 79 0.01 -5.37 1.13
CA LYS A 79 1.15 -4.82 0.42
C LYS A 79 1.54 -5.74 -0.74
N ALA A 80 1.49 -5.18 -1.95
CA ALA A 80 1.70 -5.86 -3.21
C ALA A 80 3.12 -5.80 -3.73
N SER A 81 3.94 -4.91 -3.20
CA SER A 81 5.26 -4.68 -3.72
C SER A 81 6.23 -4.38 -2.58
N SER A 82 7.53 -4.58 -2.81
CA SER A 82 8.55 -4.11 -1.88
C SER A 82 9.86 -3.77 -2.58
N PHE A 83 10.55 -2.75 -2.10
CA PHE A 83 11.96 -2.54 -2.38
C PHE A 83 12.81 -3.10 -1.21
N SER A 84 14.12 -3.16 -1.39
CA SER A 84 15.02 -3.59 -0.31
C SER A 84 16.23 -2.67 -0.19
N PRO A 85 17.01 -2.76 0.91
CA PRO A 85 18.25 -1.99 1.04
C PRO A 85 19.25 -2.23 -0.10
N PHE A 86 19.15 -3.36 -0.80
CA PHE A 86 20.00 -3.71 -1.93
C PHE A 86 19.49 -3.16 -3.27
N HIS A 87 18.20 -2.81 -3.36
CA HIS A 87 17.57 -2.25 -4.56
C HIS A 87 16.64 -1.10 -4.15
N PRO A 88 17.18 0.02 -3.61
CA PRO A 88 16.39 1.03 -2.91
C PRO A 88 15.50 1.87 -3.83
N THR A 89 15.69 1.79 -5.15
CA THR A 89 14.91 2.53 -6.14
C THR A 89 14.04 1.66 -7.03
N TYR A 90 13.91 0.36 -6.70
CA TYR A 90 13.03 -0.57 -7.41
C TYR A 90 12.09 -1.28 -6.44
N ASP A 91 10.81 -0.92 -6.50
CA ASP A 91 9.74 -1.53 -5.70
C ASP A 91 9.11 -2.69 -6.48
N ALA A 92 9.59 -3.90 -6.22
CA ALA A 92 9.28 -5.10 -6.99
C ALA A 92 7.86 -5.60 -6.71
N TRP A 93 7.11 -6.00 -7.75
CA TRP A 93 5.77 -6.57 -7.60
C TRP A 93 5.81 -8.02 -7.09
N VAL A 94 5.20 -8.29 -5.94
CA VAL A 94 5.25 -9.60 -5.23
C VAL A 94 3.88 -10.18 -4.83
N THR A 95 2.78 -9.44 -4.94
CA THR A 95 1.42 -9.94 -4.64
C THR A 95 0.41 -9.48 -5.70
N ARG A 96 -0.38 -10.40 -6.24
CA ARG A 96 -1.45 -10.12 -7.23
C ARG A 96 -2.77 -9.76 -6.54
N ALA A 97 -3.68 -9.12 -7.28
CA ALA A 97 -4.98 -8.75 -6.71
C ALA A 97 -5.81 -9.97 -6.29
N GLU A 98 -5.70 -11.09 -7.00
CA GLU A 98 -6.38 -12.34 -6.65
C GLU A 98 -5.96 -12.85 -5.26
N GLU A 99 -4.67 -12.76 -4.93
CA GLU A 99 -4.17 -13.09 -3.60
C GLU A 99 -4.73 -12.12 -2.55
N ALA A 100 -4.90 -10.84 -2.88
CA ALA A 100 -5.53 -9.91 -1.96
C ALA A 100 -7.01 -10.26 -1.68
N VAL A 101 -7.75 -10.67 -2.71
CA VAL A 101 -9.13 -11.15 -2.55
C VAL A 101 -9.18 -12.40 -1.66
N SER A 102 -8.29 -13.37 -1.87
CA SER A 102 -8.30 -14.63 -1.12
C SER A 102 -8.00 -14.45 0.37
N HIS A 103 -7.26 -13.40 0.74
CA HIS A 103 -7.00 -13.03 2.14
C HIS A 103 -8.11 -12.15 2.75
N GLY A 104 -9.17 -11.84 2.00
CA GLY A 104 -10.25 -10.98 2.45
C GLY A 104 -9.86 -9.51 2.60
N ALA A 105 -8.84 -9.05 1.87
CA ALA A 105 -8.41 -7.66 1.94
C ALA A 105 -9.46 -6.68 1.37
N ASP A 106 -9.53 -5.50 1.98
CA ASP A 106 -10.36 -4.39 1.49
C ASP A 106 -9.60 -3.52 0.48
N ALA A 107 -8.27 -3.50 0.55
CA ALA A 107 -7.43 -2.81 -0.40
C ALA A 107 -6.13 -3.57 -0.70
N ILE A 108 -5.51 -3.22 -1.83
CA ILE A 108 -4.17 -3.65 -2.22
C ILE A 108 -3.29 -2.42 -2.44
N SER A 109 -2.04 -2.46 -1.96
CA SER A 109 -1.11 -1.32 -2.01
C SER A 109 0.16 -1.65 -2.77
N MET A 110 0.51 -0.85 -3.78
CA MET A 110 1.79 -0.94 -4.51
C MET A 110 2.61 0.33 -4.33
N GLY A 111 3.92 0.21 -4.27
CA GLY A 111 4.83 1.36 -4.32
C GLY A 111 5.35 1.58 -5.72
N VAL A 112 5.53 2.85 -6.08
CA VAL A 112 6.18 3.28 -7.31
C VAL A 112 7.22 4.32 -6.95
N ILE A 113 8.46 4.07 -7.38
CA ILE A 113 9.59 4.99 -7.14
C ILE A 113 9.81 5.81 -8.42
N LEU A 114 9.28 7.02 -8.41
CA LEU A 114 9.39 7.97 -9.51
C LEU A 114 10.82 8.54 -9.55
N GLY A 115 11.32 8.81 -10.75
CA GLY A 115 12.70 9.20 -11.02
C GLY A 115 13.69 8.05 -11.06
N SER A 116 13.26 6.79 -10.98
CA SER A 116 14.15 5.64 -11.16
C SER A 116 14.37 5.34 -12.65
N GLU A 117 15.52 4.76 -12.99
CA GLU A 117 15.76 4.13 -14.30
C GLU A 117 14.69 3.08 -14.62
N ARG A 118 14.09 2.45 -13.60
CA ARG A 118 13.02 1.44 -13.74
C ARG A 118 11.61 2.00 -13.55
N GLN A 119 11.44 3.32 -13.58
CA GLN A 119 10.11 3.94 -13.41
C GLN A 119 9.08 3.41 -14.41
N ALA A 120 9.44 3.27 -15.69
CA ALA A 120 8.52 2.81 -16.72
C ALA A 120 7.91 1.44 -16.38
N GLU A 121 8.74 0.51 -15.93
CA GLU A 121 8.30 -0.82 -15.49
C GLU A 121 7.40 -0.76 -14.25
N MET A 122 7.73 0.08 -13.25
CA MET A 122 6.87 0.22 -12.07
C MET A 122 5.51 0.85 -12.40
N LEU A 123 5.45 1.76 -13.38
CA LEU A 123 4.19 2.31 -13.87
C LEU A 123 3.38 1.26 -14.65
N GLU A 124 4.03 0.41 -15.46
CA GLU A 124 3.38 -0.72 -16.13
C GLU A 124 2.80 -1.70 -15.10
N ASN A 125 3.56 -2.04 -14.06
CA ASN A 125 3.10 -2.90 -12.96
C ASN A 125 1.90 -2.29 -12.23
N LEU A 126 1.92 -0.97 -11.97
CA LEU A 126 0.80 -0.28 -11.33
C LEU A 126 -0.47 -0.31 -12.20
N GLY A 127 -0.34 -0.05 -13.50
CA GLY A 127 -1.47 -0.13 -14.44
C GLY A 127 -2.05 -1.54 -14.54
N ALA A 128 -1.19 -2.56 -14.57
CA ALA A 128 -1.62 -3.95 -14.54
C ALA A 128 -2.34 -4.30 -13.23
N LEU A 129 -1.81 -3.85 -12.08
CA LEU A 129 -2.45 -4.06 -10.80
C LEU A 129 -3.79 -3.33 -10.69
N GLU A 130 -3.93 -2.13 -11.25
CA GLU A 130 -5.21 -1.40 -11.31
C GLU A 130 -6.25 -2.22 -12.07
N SER A 131 -5.88 -2.72 -13.25
CA SER A 131 -6.77 -3.56 -14.06
C SER A 131 -7.22 -4.81 -13.29
N GLU A 132 -6.30 -5.46 -12.57
CA GLU A 132 -6.63 -6.60 -11.71
C GLU A 132 -7.54 -6.20 -10.53
N ALA A 133 -7.23 -5.10 -9.83
CA ALA A 133 -7.99 -4.63 -8.67
C ALA A 133 -9.42 -4.21 -9.05
N SER A 134 -9.57 -3.50 -10.17
CA SER A 134 -10.85 -3.08 -10.73
C SER A 134 -11.74 -4.28 -11.10
N ARG A 135 -11.15 -5.35 -11.66
CA ARG A 135 -11.88 -6.60 -11.94
C ARG A 135 -12.50 -7.21 -10.68
N PHE A 136 -11.84 -7.08 -9.53
CA PHE A 136 -12.30 -7.63 -8.25
C PHE A 136 -13.01 -6.61 -7.34
N GLY A 137 -13.13 -5.35 -7.77
CA GLY A 137 -13.63 -4.27 -6.94
C GLY A 137 -12.81 -4.05 -5.68
N LEU A 138 -11.50 -4.31 -5.73
CA LEU A 138 -10.54 -3.96 -4.67
C LEU A 138 -10.16 -2.49 -4.79
N VAL A 139 -10.01 -1.82 -3.64
CA VAL A 139 -9.44 -0.47 -3.60
C VAL A 139 -7.94 -0.57 -3.89
N LEU A 140 -7.46 0.20 -4.87
CA LEU A 140 -6.04 0.34 -5.15
C LEU A 140 -5.47 1.55 -4.40
N MET A 141 -4.47 1.28 -3.56
CA MET A 141 -3.63 2.31 -2.97
C MET A 141 -2.26 2.31 -3.66
N ALA A 142 -1.70 3.49 -3.92
CA ALA A 142 -0.34 3.61 -4.43
C ALA A 142 0.53 4.50 -3.53
N HIS A 143 1.70 3.99 -3.17
CA HIS A 143 2.75 4.77 -2.51
C HIS A 143 3.64 5.37 -3.61
N MET A 144 3.39 6.63 -3.97
CA MET A 144 4.04 7.31 -5.09
C MET A 144 5.15 8.22 -4.55
N TYR A 145 6.41 7.79 -4.66
CA TYR A 145 7.54 8.53 -4.07
C TYR A 145 8.55 9.01 -5.12
N PRO A 146 8.95 10.28 -5.11
CA PRO A 146 10.00 10.81 -5.99
C PRO A 146 11.39 10.49 -5.42
N LYS A 147 11.74 9.20 -5.33
CA LYS A 147 12.95 8.73 -4.63
C LYS A 147 14.00 8.08 -5.52
N GLY A 148 13.73 8.00 -6.83
CA GLY A 148 14.67 7.38 -7.76
C GLY A 148 15.96 8.17 -7.93
N GLU A 149 16.96 7.50 -8.47
CA GLU A 149 18.33 7.96 -8.66
C GLU A 149 18.47 9.20 -9.57
N ARG A 150 17.46 9.54 -10.37
CA ARG A 150 17.44 10.77 -11.19
C ARG A 150 16.93 12.00 -10.43
N ILE A 151 16.43 11.83 -9.19
CA ILE A 151 15.94 12.92 -8.34
C ILE A 151 16.92 13.12 -7.19
N LYS A 152 17.43 14.35 -7.05
CA LYS A 152 18.34 14.67 -5.94
C LYS A 152 17.60 14.56 -4.61
N GLU A 153 18.31 14.15 -3.57
CA GLU A 153 17.73 14.00 -2.23
C GLU A 153 17.08 15.29 -1.72
N SER A 154 17.71 16.45 -1.98
CA SER A 154 17.19 17.77 -1.63
C SER A 154 15.89 18.16 -2.34
N GLU A 155 15.57 17.49 -3.46
CA GLU A 155 14.42 17.80 -4.31
C GLU A 155 13.25 16.84 -4.08
N ARG A 156 13.43 15.76 -3.29
CA ARG A 156 12.40 14.72 -3.06
C ARG A 156 11.08 15.26 -2.48
N PHE A 157 11.13 16.37 -1.75
CA PHE A 157 9.94 17.00 -1.16
C PHE A 157 9.56 18.30 -1.87
N SER A 158 10.07 18.55 -3.09
CA SER A 158 9.67 19.71 -3.87
C SER A 158 8.21 19.56 -4.31
N VAL A 159 7.50 20.70 -4.39
CA VAL A 159 6.10 20.73 -4.86
C VAL A 159 5.99 20.12 -6.25
N GLU A 160 6.96 20.38 -7.13
CA GLU A 160 7.00 19.85 -8.50
C GLU A 160 7.05 18.31 -8.52
N ASN A 161 7.98 17.71 -7.76
CA ASN A 161 8.14 16.26 -7.72
C ASN A 161 6.95 15.54 -7.06
N LEU A 162 6.39 16.12 -6.00
CA LEU A 162 5.18 15.58 -5.36
C LEU A 162 3.97 15.72 -6.29
N THR A 163 3.82 16.84 -7.00
CA THR A 163 2.76 17.04 -7.99
C THR A 163 2.84 16.00 -9.10
N TYR A 164 4.04 15.72 -9.61
CA TYR A 164 4.25 14.66 -10.59
C TYR A 164 3.82 13.28 -10.06
N CYS A 165 4.19 12.94 -8.82
CA CYS A 165 3.80 11.67 -8.20
C CYS A 165 2.29 11.50 -8.08
N VAL A 166 1.60 12.54 -7.59
CA VAL A 166 0.13 12.54 -7.47
C VAL A 166 -0.51 12.42 -8.85
N ARG A 167 -0.06 13.21 -9.83
CA ARG A 167 -0.64 13.20 -11.17
C ARG A 167 -0.45 11.85 -11.87
N ALA A 168 0.74 11.24 -11.74
CA ALA A 168 0.99 9.93 -12.32
C ALA A 168 0.07 8.84 -11.74
N GLY A 169 -0.22 8.89 -10.43
CA GLY A 169 -1.16 7.96 -9.79
C GLY A 169 -2.61 8.21 -10.23
N GLU A 170 -3.03 9.47 -10.33
CA GLU A 170 -4.36 9.87 -10.77
C GLU A 170 -4.66 9.37 -12.19
N GLU A 171 -3.74 9.59 -13.13
CA GLU A 171 -3.88 9.17 -14.54
C GLU A 171 -3.94 7.64 -14.71
N LEU A 172 -3.35 6.90 -13.76
CA LEU A 172 -3.40 5.43 -13.75
C LEU A 172 -4.63 4.87 -13.02
N GLY A 173 -5.52 5.72 -12.48
CA GLY A 173 -6.76 5.27 -11.84
C GLY A 173 -6.60 4.79 -10.40
N VAL A 174 -5.54 5.22 -9.70
CA VAL A 174 -5.34 4.92 -8.27
C VAL A 174 -6.45 5.54 -7.43
N ASP A 175 -7.02 4.77 -6.50
CA ASP A 175 -8.11 5.24 -5.63
C ASP A 175 -7.60 6.05 -4.42
N VAL A 176 -6.44 5.67 -3.86
CA VAL A 176 -5.80 6.36 -2.73
C VAL A 176 -4.29 6.53 -2.98
N ILE A 177 -3.81 7.78 -2.98
CA ILE A 177 -2.39 8.09 -3.19
C ILE A 177 -1.73 8.47 -1.86
N LYS A 178 -0.58 7.85 -1.57
CA LYS A 178 0.30 8.19 -0.46
C LYS A 178 1.63 8.71 -1.00
N THR A 179 1.98 9.95 -0.70
CA THR A 179 3.25 10.61 -1.08
C THR A 179 4.09 10.99 0.13
#